data_AF-A0A7K2MAE4-F1
#
_entry.id   AF-A0A7K2MAE4-F1
#
_cell.length_a   1.000
_cell.length_b   1.000
_cell.length_c   1.000
_cell.angle_alpha   90.00
_cell.angle_beta   90.00
_cell.angle_gamma   90.00
#
_symmetry.space_group_name_H-M   'P 1'
#
loop_
_entity.id
_entity.type
_entity.pdbx_description
1 polymer ?
#
loop_
_entity_poly.entity_id
_entity_poly.type
_entity_poly.pdbx_seq_one_letter_code
_entity_poly.pdbx_strand_id
1 'polypeptide(L)'
;EVRAATLAGRRTRLTPRPVIGQSWERVRRSGVDPEHDVRAGLLTREELERRRAASPLRHVLPVLREGLLSVADVAHHIMVVADADGRVLWREGHPSVLRRADGLGFELGADWREDVVGTNGVGTPAVVRRPVQVFAAEHFVRSHTTWTCTGAPVTDPRDGRLLGVVDVSGPLRTMHPATLAWVDSVAKLAEARLRELHLASLERLRAVAAPMLARLEGRAAVVDRDGWTAAVAGMPYA
;
A
#
# COMPACT_ATOMS: atom_id res chain seq x y z
N GLU A 1 29.36 -0.18 1.65
CA GLU A 1 30.13 1.07 1.78
C GLU A 1 29.30 2.35 1.69
N VAL A 2 28.35 2.50 0.74
CA VAL A 2 27.52 3.73 0.61
C VAL A 2 26.60 3.98 1.82
N ARG A 3 25.74 3.01 2.21
CA ARG A 3 24.86 3.12 3.40
C ARG A 3 25.62 3.56 4.65
N ALA A 4 26.65 2.80 5.03
CA ALA A 4 27.44 3.09 6.23
C ALA A 4 28.15 4.45 6.18
N ALA A 5 28.60 4.90 5.01
CA ALA A 5 29.24 6.20 4.86
C ALA A 5 28.22 7.36 4.90
N THR A 6 27.08 7.23 4.22
CA THR A 6 26.00 8.23 4.25
C THR A 6 25.39 8.37 5.66
N LEU A 7 25.14 7.25 6.34
CA LEU A 7 24.63 7.27 7.72
C LEU A 7 25.64 7.91 8.70
N ALA A 8 26.94 7.69 8.48
CA ALA A 8 28.01 8.32 9.24
C ALA A 8 28.30 9.78 8.83
N GLY A 9 27.53 10.37 7.91
CA GLY A 9 27.73 11.75 7.45
C GLY A 9 28.99 11.98 6.60
N ARG A 10 29.61 10.90 6.09
CA ARG A 10 30.79 10.97 5.22
C ARG A 10 30.35 11.18 3.77
N ARG A 11 31.09 12.01 3.02
CA ARG A 11 30.90 12.17 1.58
C ARG A 11 31.29 10.88 0.85
N THR A 12 30.35 10.31 0.12
CA THR A 12 30.58 9.14 -0.75
C THR A 12 30.66 9.57 -2.21
N ARG A 13 31.41 8.82 -3.03
CA ARG A 13 31.42 9.03 -4.50
C ARG A 13 30.10 8.63 -5.17
N LEU A 14 29.33 7.76 -4.53
CA LEU A 14 28.01 7.32 -4.98
C LEU A 14 26.96 7.91 -4.04
N THR A 15 26.05 8.72 -4.57
CA THR A 15 24.88 9.23 -3.85
C THR A 15 23.74 8.22 -3.93
N PRO A 16 22.99 8.00 -2.84
CA PRO A 16 21.77 7.19 -2.89
C PRO A 16 20.77 7.80 -3.87
N ARG A 17 19.87 6.98 -4.42
CA ARG A 17 18.76 7.47 -5.25
C ARG A 17 17.99 8.54 -4.46
N PRO A 18 17.48 9.62 -5.11
CA PRO A 18 16.87 10.74 -4.38
C PRO A 18 15.77 10.32 -3.40
N VAL A 19 14.90 9.37 -3.79
CA VAL A 19 13.82 8.85 -2.92
C VAL A 19 14.37 8.15 -1.66
N ILE A 20 15.51 7.47 -1.78
CA ILE A 20 16.16 6.76 -0.67
C ILE A 20 16.89 7.75 0.24
N GLY A 21 17.63 8.71 -0.33
CA GLY A 21 18.27 9.77 0.46
C GLY A 21 17.26 10.57 1.29
N GLN A 22 16.15 11.00 0.66
CA GLN A 22 15.06 11.71 1.35
C GLN A 22 14.40 10.84 2.44
N SER A 23 14.21 9.54 2.18
CA SER A 23 13.71 8.60 3.18
C SER A 23 14.67 8.50 4.36
N TRP A 24 15.97 8.32 4.13
CA TRP A 24 16.97 8.24 5.19
C TRP A 24 17.02 9.51 6.04
N GLU A 25 16.85 10.68 5.43
CA GLU A 25 16.74 11.94 6.18
C GLU A 25 15.52 11.97 7.10
N ARG A 26 14.34 11.54 6.63
CA ARG A 26 13.13 11.45 7.46
C ARG A 26 13.31 10.43 8.59
N VAL A 27 13.76 9.23 8.26
CA VAL A 27 13.96 8.11 9.21
C VAL A 27 14.95 8.49 10.31
N ARG A 28 16.06 9.18 9.95
CA ARG A 28 17.03 9.69 10.94
C ARG A 28 16.42 10.69 11.90
N ARG A 29 15.51 11.55 11.43
CA ARG A 29 14.80 12.52 12.29
C ARG A 29 13.83 11.83 13.25
N SER A 30 13.29 10.67 12.87
CA SER A 30 12.40 9.86 13.71
C SER A 30 13.15 9.01 14.75
N GLY A 31 14.48 8.95 14.70
CA GLY A 31 15.28 8.24 15.71
C GLY A 31 15.39 6.73 15.54
N VAL A 32 15.04 6.19 14.36
CA VAL A 32 15.20 4.76 14.06
C VAL A 32 16.70 4.40 14.10
N ASP A 33 17.04 3.32 14.81
CA ASP A 33 18.41 2.81 14.87
C ASP A 33 18.69 1.93 13.63
N PRO A 34 19.70 2.25 12.81
CA PRO A 34 20.05 1.45 11.64
C PRO A 34 20.56 0.04 11.96
N GLU A 35 21.05 -0.22 13.17
CA GLU A 35 21.68 -1.48 13.56
C GLU A 35 20.79 -2.34 14.46
N HIS A 36 19.73 -1.77 15.03
CA HIS A 36 18.75 -2.48 15.84
C HIS A 36 17.40 -2.55 15.14
N ASP A 37 16.93 -3.78 14.94
CA ASP A 37 15.62 -4.07 14.40
C ASP A 37 14.55 -3.87 15.48
N VAL A 38 13.61 -2.95 15.25
CA VAL A 38 12.47 -2.75 16.14
C VAL A 38 11.38 -3.72 15.71
N ARG A 39 11.11 -4.73 16.54
CA ARG A 39 9.95 -5.60 16.31
C ARG A 39 8.68 -4.76 16.39
N ALA A 40 8.05 -4.62 15.23
CA ALA A 40 6.89 -3.79 15.01
C ALA A 40 5.73 -4.16 15.95
N GLY A 41 5.13 -3.18 16.63
CA GLY A 41 4.08 -3.41 17.61
C GLY A 41 2.87 -4.10 16.97
N LEU A 42 2.67 -5.38 17.28
CA LEU A 42 1.63 -6.21 16.67
C LEU A 42 0.25 -5.81 17.17
N LEU A 43 -0.70 -5.71 16.25
CA LEU A 43 -2.11 -5.60 16.58
C LEU A 43 -2.62 -6.87 17.26
N THR A 44 -3.62 -6.72 18.14
CA THR A 44 -4.38 -7.88 18.60
C THR A 44 -5.16 -8.46 17.42
N ARG A 45 -5.52 -9.75 17.51
CA ARG A 45 -6.35 -10.42 16.50
C ARG A 45 -7.67 -9.66 16.24
N GLU A 46 -8.29 -9.17 17.30
CA GLU A 46 -9.53 -8.40 17.21
C GLU A 46 -9.35 -7.09 16.43
N GLU A 47 -8.28 -6.33 16.70
CA GLU A 47 -7.96 -5.11 15.94
C GLU A 47 -7.73 -5.44 14.46
N LEU A 48 -6.96 -6.50 14.19
CA LEU A 48 -6.63 -6.90 12.82
C LEU A 48 -7.91 -7.21 12.03
N GLU A 49 -8.82 -8.00 12.58
CA GLU A 49 -10.09 -8.33 11.91
C GLU A 49 -10.99 -7.10 11.75
N ARG A 50 -11.04 -6.20 12.75
CA ARG A 50 -11.77 -4.94 12.64
C ARG A 50 -11.23 -4.07 11.50
N ARG A 51 -9.92 -3.91 11.41
CA ARG A 51 -9.27 -3.15 10.32
C ARG A 51 -9.50 -3.80 8.97
N ARG A 52 -9.41 -5.13 8.85
CA ARG A 52 -9.73 -5.87 7.62
C ARG A 52 -11.18 -5.64 7.18
N ALA A 53 -12.13 -5.71 8.12
CA ALA A 53 -13.54 -5.50 7.86
C ALA A 53 -13.86 -4.05 7.44
N ALA A 54 -13.16 -3.07 8.00
CA ALA A 54 -13.32 -1.66 7.63
C ALA A 54 -12.61 -1.30 6.31
N SER A 55 -11.49 -1.94 6.00
CA SER A 55 -10.61 -1.58 4.88
C SER A 55 -11.28 -1.77 3.52
N PRO A 56 -11.35 -0.72 2.66
CA PRO A 56 -11.83 -0.85 1.29
C PRO A 56 -10.99 -1.81 0.44
N LEU A 57 -9.73 -2.03 0.80
CA LEU A 57 -8.82 -2.93 0.10
C LEU A 57 -9.32 -4.38 0.05
N ARG A 58 -10.19 -4.79 1.00
CA ARG A 58 -10.82 -6.11 0.99
C ARG A 58 -11.59 -6.41 -0.31
N HIS A 59 -12.14 -5.36 -0.94
CA HIS A 59 -12.92 -5.48 -2.17
C HIS A 59 -12.06 -5.74 -3.42
N VAL A 60 -10.76 -5.44 -3.33
CA VAL A 60 -9.80 -5.58 -4.43
C VAL A 60 -8.71 -6.59 -4.14
N LEU A 61 -8.72 -7.20 -2.95
CA LEU A 61 -7.82 -8.29 -2.61
C LEU A 61 -7.83 -9.44 -3.64
N PRO A 62 -8.96 -9.85 -4.25
CA PRO A 62 -8.94 -10.83 -5.34
C PRO A 62 -8.10 -10.39 -6.54
N VAL A 63 -8.19 -9.12 -6.96
CA VAL A 63 -7.41 -8.54 -8.07
C VAL A 63 -5.92 -8.54 -7.72
N LEU A 64 -5.58 -8.15 -6.49
CA LEU A 64 -4.20 -8.16 -6.01
C LEU A 64 -3.63 -9.58 -6.00
N ARG A 65 -4.40 -10.56 -5.50
CA ARG A 65 -4.00 -11.98 -5.48
C ARG A 65 -3.76 -12.51 -6.89
N GLU A 66 -4.69 -12.29 -7.80
CA GLU A 66 -4.56 -12.74 -9.19
C GLU A 66 -3.34 -12.12 -9.88
N GLY A 67 -3.15 -10.81 -9.71
CA GLY A 67 -2.06 -10.06 -10.34
C GLY A 67 -0.68 -10.34 -9.75
N LEU A 68 -0.58 -10.62 -8.43
CA LEU A 68 0.70 -10.69 -7.72
C LEU A 68 1.07 -12.09 -7.22
N LEU A 69 0.12 -12.98 -6.97
CA LEU A 69 0.40 -14.34 -6.46
C LEU A 69 0.48 -15.39 -7.56
N SER A 70 -0.06 -15.14 -8.75
CA SER A 70 -0.04 -16.09 -9.88
C SER A 70 1.36 -16.59 -10.25
N VAL A 71 2.39 -15.81 -9.96
CA VAL A 71 3.80 -16.15 -10.20
C VAL A 71 4.62 -16.33 -8.92
N ALA A 72 4.00 -16.31 -7.74
CA ALA A 72 4.71 -16.28 -6.45
C ALA A 72 5.56 -17.51 -6.19
N ASP A 73 5.12 -18.69 -6.63
CA ASP A 73 5.89 -19.92 -6.46
C ASP A 73 7.17 -19.92 -7.30
N VAL A 74 7.10 -19.39 -8.52
CA VAL A 74 8.23 -19.29 -9.45
C VAL A 74 9.18 -18.15 -9.06
N ALA A 75 8.62 -17.00 -8.69
CA ALA A 75 9.38 -15.79 -8.38
C ALA A 75 9.89 -15.73 -6.94
N HIS A 76 9.50 -16.69 -6.08
CA HIS A 76 9.88 -16.75 -4.66
C HIS A 76 9.68 -15.43 -3.92
N HIS A 77 8.45 -14.91 -3.92
CA HIS A 77 8.08 -13.70 -3.20
C HIS A 77 6.81 -13.89 -2.37
N ILE A 78 6.51 -12.87 -1.57
CA ILE A 78 5.23 -12.68 -0.88
C ILE A 78 4.59 -11.38 -1.34
N MET A 79 3.27 -11.38 -1.41
CA MET A 79 2.45 -10.19 -1.47
C MET A 79 2.08 -9.79 -0.04
N VAL A 80 2.22 -8.51 0.27
CA VAL A 80 1.77 -7.90 1.52
C VAL A 80 0.84 -6.75 1.19
N VAL A 81 -0.25 -6.62 1.95
CA VAL A 81 -1.18 -5.50 1.83
C VAL A 81 -1.31 -4.87 3.20
N ALA A 82 -0.92 -3.60 3.30
CA ALA A 82 -1.01 -2.80 4.51
C ALA A 82 -2.07 -1.69 4.36
N ASP A 83 -2.66 -1.26 5.47
CA ASP A 83 -3.57 -0.11 5.48
C ASP A 83 -2.82 1.23 5.39
N ALA A 84 -3.57 2.33 5.39
CA ALA A 84 -3.03 3.68 5.33
C ALA A 84 -2.13 4.05 6.53
N ASP A 85 -2.26 3.35 7.66
CA ASP A 85 -1.42 3.52 8.84
C ASP A 85 -0.19 2.60 8.81
N GLY A 86 0.07 1.91 7.69
CA GLY A 86 1.19 0.99 7.55
C GLY A 86 1.01 -0.32 8.33
N ARG A 87 -0.21 -0.68 8.76
CA ARG A 87 -0.47 -1.95 9.44
C ARG A 87 -0.66 -3.06 8.44
N VAL A 88 0.10 -4.14 8.58
CA VAL A 88 0.01 -5.31 7.70
C VAL A 88 -1.33 -6.02 7.91
N LEU A 89 -2.21 -5.94 6.91
CA LEU A 89 -3.53 -6.56 6.97
C LEU A 89 -3.56 -7.94 6.33
N TRP A 90 -2.88 -8.15 5.20
CA TRP A 90 -2.82 -9.44 4.52
C TRP A 90 -1.39 -9.74 4.10
N ARG A 91 -1.00 -11.02 4.17
CA ARG A 91 0.28 -11.52 3.62
C ARG A 91 0.07 -12.91 3.04
N GLU A 92 0.53 -13.14 1.82
CA GLU A 92 0.34 -14.40 1.08
C GLU A 92 1.51 -14.61 0.12
N GLY A 93 1.82 -15.86 -0.25
CA GLY A 93 2.87 -16.18 -1.22
C GLY A 93 3.76 -17.34 -0.78
N HIS A 94 5.00 -17.37 -1.27
CA HIS A 94 5.87 -18.54 -1.14
C HIS A 94 6.17 -18.89 0.35
N PRO A 95 5.91 -20.13 0.82
CA PRO A 95 6.02 -20.48 2.24
C PRO A 95 7.40 -20.24 2.89
N SER A 96 8.49 -20.44 2.15
CA SER A 96 9.83 -20.20 2.70
C SER A 96 10.12 -18.70 2.88
N VAL A 97 9.49 -17.84 2.07
CA VAL A 97 9.64 -16.40 2.16
C VAL A 97 8.78 -15.87 3.30
N LEU A 98 7.57 -16.40 3.51
CA LEU A 98 6.76 -16.12 4.69
C LEU A 98 7.51 -16.43 6.00
N ARG A 99 8.16 -17.61 6.10
CA ARG A 99 8.97 -17.96 7.27
C ARG A 99 10.17 -17.02 7.47
N ARG A 100 10.79 -16.57 6.39
CA ARG A 100 11.89 -15.59 6.46
C ARG A 100 11.37 -14.22 6.91
N ALA A 101 10.17 -13.84 6.45
CA ALA A 101 9.48 -12.60 6.82
C ALA A 101 9.15 -12.57 8.32
N ASP A 102 8.76 -13.72 8.91
CA ASP A 102 8.55 -13.86 10.36
C ASP A 102 9.80 -13.53 11.16
N GLY A 103 10.98 -13.91 10.66
CA GLY A 103 12.27 -13.57 11.29
C GLY A 103 12.57 -12.06 11.36
N LEU A 104 11.90 -11.25 10.53
CA LEU A 104 11.97 -9.78 10.54
C LEU A 104 10.82 -9.12 11.30
N GLY A 105 9.87 -9.89 11.84
CA GLY A 105 8.60 -9.33 12.33
C GLY A 105 7.73 -8.76 11.21
N PHE A 106 7.91 -9.21 9.96
CA PHE A 106 7.04 -8.86 8.83
C PHE A 106 5.78 -9.75 8.81
N GLU A 107 4.99 -9.57 9.85
CA GLU A 107 3.87 -10.44 10.22
C GLU A 107 2.54 -9.69 10.16
N LEU A 108 1.43 -10.43 10.26
CA LEU A 108 0.10 -9.84 10.30
C LEU A 108 -0.06 -8.92 11.52
N GLY A 109 -0.55 -7.71 11.30
CA GLY A 109 -0.75 -6.69 12.34
C GLY A 109 0.50 -5.87 12.68
N ALA A 110 1.66 -6.17 12.08
CA ALA A 110 2.88 -5.40 12.30
C ALA A 110 2.74 -3.95 11.78
N ASP A 111 3.33 -3.00 12.51
CA ASP A 111 3.53 -1.60 12.11
C ASP A 111 4.76 -1.46 11.20
N TRP A 112 4.55 -1.28 9.90
CA TRP A 112 5.61 -1.14 8.90
C TRP A 112 5.79 0.29 8.39
N ARG A 113 5.35 1.28 9.17
CA ARG A 113 5.59 2.69 8.83
C ARG A 113 7.08 3.00 8.73
N GLU A 114 7.39 3.96 7.87
CA GLU A 114 8.77 4.38 7.59
C GLU A 114 9.48 4.92 8.84
N ASP A 115 8.74 5.62 9.70
CA ASP A 115 9.25 6.18 10.97
C ASP A 115 9.38 5.14 12.10
N VAL A 116 8.96 3.89 11.87
CA VAL A 116 9.06 2.78 12.84
C VAL A 116 10.14 1.79 12.41
N VAL A 117 10.06 1.27 11.18
CA VAL A 117 10.93 0.18 10.67
C VAL A 117 12.08 0.74 9.80
N GLY A 118 12.06 2.04 9.52
CA GLY A 118 12.97 2.68 8.57
C GLY A 118 12.54 2.48 7.12
N THR A 119 13.41 2.86 6.17
CA THR A 119 13.15 2.75 4.73
C THR A 119 12.82 1.31 4.32
N ASN A 120 11.58 1.09 3.90
CA ASN A 120 11.04 -0.21 3.55
C ASN A 120 9.97 -0.11 2.43
N GLY A 121 9.52 -1.24 1.89
CA GLY A 121 8.55 -1.31 0.78
C GLY A 121 7.10 -1.01 1.13
N VAL A 122 6.74 -0.82 2.40
CA VAL A 122 5.38 -0.46 2.84
C VAL A 122 5.31 1.02 3.22
N GLY A 123 6.12 1.42 4.19
CA GLY A 123 6.12 2.78 4.74
C GLY A 123 6.63 3.83 3.73
N THR A 124 7.68 3.53 2.96
CA THR A 124 8.25 4.52 2.03
C THR A 124 7.25 4.92 0.95
N PRO A 125 6.62 3.99 0.19
CA PRO A 125 5.58 4.34 -0.77
C PRO A 125 4.37 5.05 -0.14
N ALA A 126 3.99 4.70 1.09
CA ALA A 126 2.89 5.37 1.80
C ALA A 126 3.19 6.86 2.03
N VAL A 127 4.43 7.18 2.45
CA VAL A 127 4.88 8.55 2.70
C VAL A 127 5.04 9.33 1.40
N VAL A 128 5.68 8.75 0.37
CA VAL A 128 5.97 9.47 -0.88
C VAL A 128 4.81 9.46 -1.88
N ARG A 129 3.72 8.73 -1.59
CA ARG A 129 2.51 8.61 -2.42
C ARG A 129 2.81 8.21 -3.87
N ARG A 130 3.81 7.35 -4.08
CA ARG A 130 4.15 6.77 -5.39
C ARG A 130 4.83 5.41 -5.22
N PRO A 131 4.87 4.55 -6.26
CA PRO A 131 5.58 3.29 -6.20
C PRO A 131 7.06 3.47 -5.86
N VAL A 132 7.59 2.63 -4.98
CA VAL A 132 9.00 2.60 -4.61
C VAL A 132 9.47 1.15 -4.49
N GLN A 133 10.58 0.85 -5.15
CA GLN A 133 11.36 -0.36 -4.90
C GLN A 133 12.54 0.01 -4.00
N VAL A 134 12.76 -0.77 -2.94
CA VAL A 134 13.89 -0.67 -2.00
C VAL A 134 14.62 -2.01 -2.04
N PHE A 135 15.92 -1.99 -2.28
CA PHE A 135 16.70 -3.23 -2.34
C PHE A 135 18.03 -3.12 -1.63
N ALA A 136 18.49 -4.26 -1.10
CA ALA A 136 19.80 -4.37 -0.49
C ALA A 136 20.06 -3.27 0.57
N ALA A 137 21.21 -2.60 0.46
CA ALA A 137 21.65 -1.55 1.38
C ALA A 137 20.82 -0.26 1.33
N GLU A 138 19.79 -0.16 0.48
CA GLU A 138 18.83 0.96 0.51
C GLU A 138 17.87 0.88 1.68
N HIS A 139 17.63 -0.33 2.21
CA HIS A 139 16.94 -0.47 3.47
C HIS A 139 17.72 0.23 4.57
N PHE A 140 17.01 1.03 5.36
CA PHE A 140 17.66 1.81 6.40
C PHE A 140 18.23 0.91 7.49
N VAL A 141 17.47 -0.09 7.95
CA VAL A 141 17.88 -1.06 8.97
C VAL A 141 18.63 -2.24 8.35
N ARG A 142 19.73 -2.67 8.99
CA ARG A 142 20.68 -3.65 8.44
C ARG A 142 20.09 -5.05 8.26
N SER A 143 19.15 -5.48 9.12
CA SER A 143 18.51 -6.80 9.02
C SER A 143 17.77 -6.99 7.69
N HIS A 144 17.24 -5.91 7.12
CA HIS A 144 16.49 -5.91 5.86
C HIS A 144 17.36 -5.97 4.60
N THR A 145 18.68 -5.79 4.68
CA THR A 145 19.52 -5.63 3.47
C THR A 145 19.68 -6.90 2.63
N THR A 146 19.11 -8.02 3.06
CA THR A 146 19.06 -9.26 2.27
C THR A 146 17.78 -9.39 1.45
N TRP A 147 16.91 -8.38 1.50
CA TRP A 147 15.61 -8.34 0.84
C TRP A 147 15.57 -7.33 -0.30
N THR A 148 14.59 -7.54 -1.16
CA THR A 148 14.05 -6.58 -2.11
C THR A 148 12.57 -6.43 -1.81
N CYS A 149 12.10 -5.19 -1.69
CA CYS A 149 10.72 -4.83 -1.38
C CYS A 149 10.25 -3.82 -2.41
N THR A 150 9.07 -4.03 -2.98
CA THR A 150 8.51 -3.17 -4.01
C THR A 150 7.07 -2.88 -3.67
N GLY A 151 6.79 -1.66 -3.25
CA GLY A 151 5.43 -1.26 -2.89
C GLY A 151 4.85 -0.19 -3.80
N ALA A 152 3.55 -0.26 -3.99
CA ALA A 152 2.75 0.76 -4.65
C ALA A 152 1.56 1.17 -3.75
N PRO A 153 1.32 2.47 -3.56
CA PRO A 153 0.14 2.93 -2.85
C PRO A 153 -1.12 2.60 -3.65
N VAL A 154 -2.19 2.27 -2.94
CA VAL A 154 -3.55 2.18 -3.47
C VAL A 154 -4.33 3.34 -2.88
N THR A 155 -4.85 4.19 -3.75
CA THR A 155 -5.61 5.38 -3.39
C THR A 155 -7.08 5.21 -3.74
N ASP A 156 -7.91 5.95 -3.03
CA ASP A 156 -9.33 5.99 -3.28
C ASP A 156 -9.57 6.77 -4.58
N PRO A 157 -10.17 6.17 -5.62
CA PRO A 157 -10.35 6.84 -6.90
C PRO A 157 -11.33 8.03 -6.85
N ARG A 158 -12.01 8.22 -5.71
CA ARG A 158 -13.00 9.29 -5.49
C ARG A 158 -12.37 10.58 -4.97
N ASP A 159 -11.49 10.47 -3.97
CA ASP A 159 -10.93 11.61 -3.26
C ASP A 159 -9.39 11.64 -3.22
N GLY A 160 -8.72 10.60 -3.76
CA GLY A 160 -7.28 10.47 -3.79
C GLY A 160 -6.63 10.16 -2.43
N ARG A 161 -7.42 9.89 -1.37
CA ARG A 161 -6.85 9.52 -0.08
C ARG A 161 -6.17 8.16 -0.16
N LEU A 162 -5.13 7.96 0.65
CA LEU A 162 -4.44 6.68 0.73
C LEU A 162 -5.37 5.66 1.39
N LEU A 163 -5.60 4.53 0.75
CA LEU A 163 -6.29 3.38 1.33
C LEU A 163 -5.31 2.41 1.98
N GLY A 164 -4.10 2.33 1.40
CA GLY A 164 -2.99 1.55 1.93
C GLY A 164 -1.93 1.30 0.86
N VAL A 165 -1.10 0.29 1.08
CA VAL A 165 0.01 -0.07 0.18
C VAL A 165 -0.04 -1.56 -0.11
N VAL A 166 0.14 -1.93 -1.37
CA VAL A 166 0.47 -3.30 -1.75
C VAL A 166 1.98 -3.39 -1.99
N ASP A 167 2.61 -4.41 -1.42
CA ASP A 167 4.04 -4.66 -1.49
C ASP A 167 4.31 -6.08 -1.99
N VAL A 168 5.36 -6.23 -2.80
CA VAL A 168 5.95 -7.50 -3.15
C VAL A 168 7.35 -7.56 -2.58
N SER A 169 7.56 -8.53 -1.68
CA SER A 169 8.81 -8.71 -0.95
C SER A 169 9.40 -10.09 -1.17
N GLY A 170 10.71 -10.16 -1.29
CA GLY A 170 11.43 -11.42 -1.44
C GLY A 170 12.93 -11.30 -1.18
N PRO A 171 13.66 -12.42 -1.23
CA PRO A 171 15.12 -12.41 -1.13
C PRO A 171 15.74 -11.59 -2.25
N LEU A 172 16.83 -10.85 -2.00
CA LEU A 172 17.44 -9.95 -2.99
C LEU A 172 17.72 -10.60 -4.37
N ARG A 173 18.01 -11.90 -4.42
CA ARG A 173 18.21 -12.65 -5.67
C ARG A 173 16.99 -12.68 -6.60
N THR A 174 15.79 -12.39 -6.10
CA THR A 174 14.55 -12.35 -6.87
C THR A 174 14.26 -10.95 -7.43
N MET A 175 15.16 -9.98 -7.18
CA MET A 175 15.03 -8.62 -7.70
C MET A 175 14.98 -8.63 -9.22
N HIS A 176 13.93 -8.03 -9.77
CA HIS A 176 13.79 -7.83 -11.20
C HIS A 176 13.46 -6.36 -11.50
N PRO A 177 14.08 -5.73 -12.53
CA PRO A 177 13.80 -4.32 -12.86
C PRO A 177 12.33 -4.03 -13.17
N ALA A 178 11.61 -5.02 -13.72
CA ALA A 178 10.20 -4.88 -14.06
C ALA A 178 9.25 -4.97 -12.84
N THR A 179 9.72 -5.39 -11.66
CA THR A 179 8.84 -5.59 -10.48
C THR A 179 8.13 -4.30 -10.10
N LEU A 180 8.79 -3.13 -10.20
CA LEU A 180 8.18 -1.84 -9.86
C LEU A 180 6.99 -1.51 -10.77
N ALA A 181 7.17 -1.66 -12.09
CA ALA A 181 6.11 -1.39 -13.07
C ALA A 181 4.96 -2.39 -12.95
N TRP A 182 5.27 -3.65 -12.64
CA TRP A 182 4.28 -4.70 -12.42
C TRP A 182 3.42 -4.42 -11.18
N VAL A 183 4.03 -4.15 -10.02
CA VAL A 183 3.30 -3.85 -8.79
C VAL A 183 2.47 -2.56 -8.94
N ASP A 184 3.01 -1.52 -9.58
CA ASP A 184 2.26 -0.30 -9.90
C ASP A 184 1.05 -0.58 -10.81
N SER A 185 1.22 -1.41 -11.84
CA SER A 185 0.13 -1.76 -12.75
C SER A 185 -1.00 -2.51 -12.04
N VAL A 186 -0.66 -3.45 -11.15
CA VAL A 186 -1.67 -4.18 -10.36
C VAL A 186 -2.35 -3.28 -9.33
N ALA A 187 -1.62 -2.35 -8.71
CA ALA A 187 -2.22 -1.33 -7.83
C ALA A 187 -3.23 -0.45 -8.58
N LYS A 188 -2.88 0.02 -9.78
CA LYS A 188 -3.79 0.79 -10.66
C LYS A 188 -5.01 -0.01 -11.10
N LEU A 189 -4.85 -1.31 -11.36
CA LEU A 189 -5.98 -2.20 -11.64
C LEU A 189 -6.92 -2.33 -10.44
N ALA A 190 -6.37 -2.42 -9.23
CA ALA A 190 -7.17 -2.39 -8.01
C ALA A 190 -7.93 -1.05 -7.85
N GLU A 191 -7.29 0.09 -8.09
CA GLU A 191 -7.98 1.40 -8.08
C GLU A 191 -9.09 1.48 -9.13
N ALA A 192 -8.85 0.97 -10.33
CA ALA A 192 -9.88 0.86 -11.37
C ALA A 192 -11.07 0.03 -10.90
N ARG A 193 -10.81 -1.11 -10.24
CA ARG A 193 -11.87 -1.95 -9.68
C ARG A 193 -12.67 -1.25 -8.58
N LEU A 194 -12.02 -0.45 -7.72
CA LEU A 194 -12.73 0.37 -6.73
C LEU A 194 -13.65 1.39 -7.39
N ARG A 195 -13.20 2.02 -8.48
CA ARG A 195 -14.00 2.97 -9.27
C ARG A 195 -15.23 2.30 -9.86
N GLU A 196 -15.07 1.12 -10.47
CA GLU A 196 -16.18 0.33 -11.01
C GLU A 196 -17.23 0.00 -9.94
N LEU A 197 -16.79 -0.45 -8.76
CA LEU A 197 -17.69 -0.80 -7.66
C LEU A 197 -18.48 0.42 -7.18
N HIS A 198 -17.86 1.59 -7.12
CA HIS A 198 -18.54 2.84 -6.77
C HIS A 198 -19.55 3.25 -7.84
N LEU A 199 -19.16 3.25 -9.12
CA LEU A 199 -20.08 3.59 -10.22
C LEU A 199 -21.30 2.65 -10.26
N ALA A 200 -21.09 1.35 -10.05
CA ALA A 200 -22.18 0.39 -9.94
C ALA A 200 -23.09 0.66 -8.72
N SER A 201 -22.53 1.19 -7.63
CA SER A 201 -23.31 1.61 -6.45
C SER A 201 -24.15 2.86 -6.74
N LEU A 202 -23.60 3.85 -7.44
CA LEU A 202 -24.33 5.03 -7.87
C LEU A 202 -25.47 4.66 -8.82
N GLU A 203 -25.24 3.73 -9.74
CA GLU A 203 -26.28 3.30 -10.68
C GLU A 203 -27.43 2.59 -9.96
N ARG A 204 -27.13 1.73 -8.97
CA ARG A 204 -28.18 1.14 -8.11
C ARG A 204 -28.96 2.20 -7.34
N LEU A 205 -28.27 3.19 -6.79
CA LEU A 205 -28.93 4.29 -6.06
C LEU A 205 -29.83 5.11 -6.98
N ARG A 206 -29.37 5.41 -8.21
CA ARG A 206 -30.16 6.06 -9.26
C ARG A 206 -31.41 5.25 -9.59
N ALA A 207 -31.28 3.95 -9.81
CA ALA A 207 -32.42 3.08 -10.14
C ALA A 207 -33.48 3.05 -9.04
N VAL A 208 -33.07 3.01 -7.77
CA VAL A 208 -34.00 3.04 -6.63
C VAL A 208 -34.66 4.41 -6.46
N ALA A 209 -33.91 5.49 -6.68
CA ALA A 209 -34.40 6.83 -6.40
C ALA A 209 -35.18 7.47 -7.57
N ALA A 210 -35.00 6.99 -8.81
CA ALA A 210 -35.66 7.56 -9.99
C ALA A 210 -37.19 7.67 -9.87
N PRO A 211 -37.94 6.65 -9.40
CA PRO A 211 -39.39 6.77 -9.21
C PRO A 211 -39.79 7.79 -8.13
N MET A 212 -38.95 7.98 -7.11
CA MET A 212 -39.19 8.97 -6.05
C MET A 212 -38.95 10.38 -6.57
N LEU A 213 -37.85 10.59 -7.28
CA LEU A 213 -37.50 11.86 -7.91
C LEU A 213 -38.54 12.30 -8.94
N ALA A 214 -39.09 11.37 -9.73
CA ALA A 214 -40.12 11.66 -10.72
C ALA A 214 -41.44 12.22 -10.11
N ARG A 215 -41.65 12.03 -8.80
CA ARG A 215 -42.85 12.52 -8.08
C ARG A 215 -42.62 13.85 -7.36
N LEU A 216 -41.39 14.36 -7.34
CA LEU A 216 -41.07 15.62 -6.69
C LEU A 216 -41.30 16.79 -7.64
N GLU A 217 -41.98 17.81 -7.13
CA GLU A 217 -42.02 19.12 -7.76
C GLU A 217 -40.82 19.94 -7.27
N GLY A 218 -40.07 20.54 -8.20
CA GLY A 218 -38.92 21.41 -7.87
C GLY A 218 -37.55 20.74 -8.05
N ARG A 219 -36.56 21.23 -7.28
CA ARG A 219 -35.15 20.83 -7.41
C ARG A 219 -34.78 19.81 -6.34
N ALA A 220 -34.24 18.68 -6.76
CA ALA A 220 -33.77 17.63 -5.85
C ALA A 220 -32.52 16.94 -6.39
N ALA A 221 -31.70 16.42 -5.48
CA ALA A 221 -30.54 15.60 -5.78
C ALA A 221 -30.53 14.37 -4.88
N VAL A 222 -30.06 13.25 -5.41
CA VAL A 222 -29.79 12.03 -4.66
C VAL A 222 -28.29 11.84 -4.70
N VAL A 223 -27.69 11.79 -3.52
CA VAL A 223 -26.26 11.58 -3.34
C VAL A 223 -26.00 10.29 -2.58
N ASP A 224 -24.87 9.65 -2.83
CA ASP A 224 -24.41 8.58 -1.95
C ASP A 224 -23.85 9.13 -0.62
N ARG A 225 -23.40 8.23 0.25
CA ARG A 225 -22.81 8.57 1.55
C ARG A 225 -21.54 9.41 1.46
N ASP A 226 -20.88 9.41 0.29
CA ASP A 226 -19.63 10.10 0.04
C ASP A 226 -19.89 11.45 -0.68
N GLY A 227 -21.16 11.82 -0.87
CA GLY A 227 -21.57 13.09 -1.48
C GLY A 227 -21.62 13.07 -3.01
N TRP A 228 -21.47 11.90 -3.65
CA TRP A 228 -21.50 11.79 -5.11
C TRP A 228 -22.92 11.72 -5.63
N THR A 229 -23.24 12.60 -6.58
CA THR A 229 -24.58 12.68 -7.16
C THR A 229 -24.91 11.46 -8.03
N ALA A 230 -25.89 10.69 -7.57
CA ALA A 230 -26.48 9.59 -8.33
C ALA A 230 -27.62 10.09 -9.24
N ALA A 231 -28.45 11.04 -8.85
CA ALA A 231 -29.53 11.53 -9.72
C ALA A 231 -29.98 12.94 -9.34
N VAL A 232 -30.58 13.65 -10.29
CA VAL A 232 -31.09 15.02 -10.10
C VAL A 232 -32.48 15.16 -10.74
N ALA A 233 -33.32 16.02 -10.16
CA ALA A 233 -34.60 16.44 -10.72
C ALA A 233 -34.70 17.97 -10.69
N GLY A 234 -35.22 18.58 -11.75
CA GLY A 234 -35.42 20.04 -11.85
C GLY A 234 -34.13 20.89 -11.84
N MET A 235 -32.95 20.27 -11.91
CA MET A 235 -31.65 20.94 -11.97
C MET A 235 -31.09 20.93 -13.39
N PRO A 236 -30.48 22.04 -13.87
CA PRO A 236 -29.83 22.05 -15.17
C PRO A 236 -28.65 21.06 -15.17
N TYR A 237 -28.53 20.29 -16.25
CA TYR A 237 -27.30 19.53 -16.53
C TYR A 237 -26.23 20.55 -16.91
N ALA A 238 -25.12 20.60 -16.16
CA ALA A 238 -23.93 21.37 -16.51
C ALA A 238 -22.83 20.41 -16.95
#